data_AF-A0A524L1C3-F1
#
_entry.id   AF-A0A524L1C3-F1
#
_cell.length_a   1.000
_cell.length_b   1.000
_cell.length_c   1.000
_cell.angle_alpha   90.00
_cell.angle_beta   90.00
_cell.angle_gamma   90.00
#
_symmetry.space_group_name_H-M   'P 1'
#
loop_
_entity.id
_entity.type
_entity.pdbx_description
1 polymer ?
#
loop_
_entity_poly.entity_id
_entity_poly.type
_entity_poly.pdbx_seq_one_letter_code
_entity_poly.pdbx_strand_id
1 'polypeptide(L)'
;MSAPVRYRANPREIPVAWLGGCLLLVAIGVVSFFVGLSSDPRAAWLAYQSNFVFFATLSQAGVVLGSALIIVGARWAGPVRHVAEALAAWVPISLVLAVIGYFGHEVIFANWIHGAPPGKEAWLNLPRVYATDLGVMGLMTVLTLVYLKASFRPALREAAESAPRARGL
;
A
#
# COMPACT_ATOMS: atom_id res chain seq x y z
N MET A 1 -38.52 -5.36 17.40
CA MET A 1 -37.13 -4.87 17.30
C MET A 1 -36.28 -5.97 16.71
N SER A 2 -35.81 -5.84 15.47
CA SER A 2 -34.81 -6.75 14.90
C SER A 2 -33.50 -6.60 15.68
N ALA A 3 -32.79 -7.71 15.91
CA ALA A 3 -31.48 -7.66 16.53
C ALA A 3 -30.53 -6.78 15.69
N PRO A 4 -29.65 -5.98 16.31
CA PRO A 4 -28.67 -5.19 15.56
C PRO A 4 -27.82 -6.13 14.70
N VAL A 5 -27.56 -5.74 13.45
CA VAL A 5 -26.68 -6.51 12.55
C VAL A 5 -25.30 -6.57 13.19
N ARG A 6 -24.90 -7.78 13.57
CA ARG A 6 -23.61 -8.08 14.18
C ARG A 6 -22.51 -8.01 13.11
N TYR A 7 -21.66 -7.00 13.17
CA TYR A 7 -20.55 -6.81 12.23
C TYR A 7 -19.31 -7.53 12.79
N ARG A 8 -19.27 -8.84 12.62
CA ARG A 8 -18.21 -9.71 13.13
C ARG A 8 -17.19 -10.04 12.05
N ALA A 9 -15.90 -9.88 12.35
CA ALA A 9 -14.85 -10.51 11.53
C ALA A 9 -14.96 -12.04 11.63
N ASN A 10 -15.08 -12.73 10.50
CA ASN A 10 -15.07 -14.18 10.44
C ASN A 10 -13.67 -14.66 9.99
N PRO A 11 -12.72 -14.89 10.92
CA PRO A 11 -11.39 -15.36 10.55
C PRO A 11 -11.51 -16.74 9.91
N ARG A 12 -11.28 -16.79 8.60
CA ARG A 12 -11.11 -18.04 7.86
C ARG A 12 -9.63 -18.40 7.88
N GLU A 13 -9.34 -19.69 7.86
CA GLU A 13 -7.97 -20.15 7.63
C GLU A 13 -7.46 -19.56 6.31
N ILE A 14 -6.21 -19.08 6.33
CA ILE A 14 -5.60 -18.52 5.13
C ILE A 14 -5.46 -19.67 4.14
N PRO A 15 -6.03 -19.56 2.93
CA PRO A 15 -5.94 -20.64 1.98
C PRO A 15 -4.50 -20.78 1.47
N VAL A 16 -3.77 -21.75 2.03
CA VAL A 16 -2.32 -21.93 1.85
C VAL A 16 -1.93 -22.06 0.38
N ALA A 17 -2.76 -22.72 -0.44
CA ALA A 17 -2.52 -22.87 -1.87
C ALA A 17 -2.51 -21.52 -2.62
N TRP A 18 -3.49 -20.65 -2.33
CA TRP A 18 -3.57 -19.32 -2.94
C TRP A 18 -2.43 -18.42 -2.46
N LEU A 19 -2.09 -18.49 -1.16
CA LEU A 19 -0.93 -17.79 -0.62
C LEU A 19 0.36 -18.24 -1.31
N GLY A 20 0.57 -19.55 -1.47
CA GLY A 20 1.72 -20.11 -2.17
C GLY A 20 1.80 -19.64 -3.62
N GLY A 21 0.68 -19.62 -4.34
CA GLY A 21 0.60 -19.07 -5.69
C GLY A 21 0.99 -17.59 -5.76
N CYS A 22 0.49 -16.76 -4.84
CA CYS A 22 0.87 -15.34 -4.77
C CYS A 22 2.36 -15.17 -4.46
N LEU A 23 2.92 -15.94 -3.53
CA LEU A 23 4.34 -15.88 -3.19
C LEU A 23 5.24 -16.31 -4.35
N LEU A 24 4.82 -17.32 -5.13
CA LEU A 24 5.52 -17.73 -6.34
C LEU A 24 5.56 -16.60 -7.37
N LEU A 25 4.44 -15.91 -7.60
CA LEU A 25 4.38 -14.77 -8.52
C LEU A 25 5.28 -13.61 -8.05
N VAL A 26 5.31 -13.34 -6.74
CA VAL A 26 6.25 -12.36 -6.17
C VAL A 26 7.70 -12.78 -6.44
N ALA A 27 8.04 -14.06 -6.23
CA ALA A 27 9.39 -14.56 -6.50
C ALA A 27 9.77 -14.42 -7.98
N ILE A 28 8.86 -14.75 -8.90
CA ILE A 28 9.07 -14.57 -10.35
C ILE A 28 9.31 -13.09 -10.68
N GLY A 29 8.53 -12.18 -10.10
CA GLY A 29 8.69 -10.73 -10.29
C GLY A 29 10.06 -10.23 -9.81
N VAL A 30 10.50 -10.69 -8.62
CA VAL A 30 11.81 -10.35 -8.06
C VAL A 30 12.94 -10.88 -8.94
N VAL A 31 12.89 -12.14 -9.36
CA VAL A 31 13.89 -12.74 -10.26
C VAL A 31 13.93 -11.99 -11.60
N SER A 32 12.77 -11.69 -12.17
CA SER A 32 12.65 -10.94 -13.42
C SER A 32 13.28 -9.55 -13.32
N PHE A 33 13.12 -8.87 -12.18
CA PHE A 33 13.73 -7.57 -11.95
C PHE A 33 15.27 -7.64 -11.89
N PHE A 34 15.84 -8.63 -11.18
CA PHE A 34 17.29 -8.80 -11.11
C PHE A 34 17.90 -9.25 -12.45
N VAL A 35 17.21 -10.11 -13.19
CA VAL A 35 17.61 -10.47 -14.56
C VAL A 35 17.57 -9.23 -15.46
N GLY A 36 16.53 -8.42 -15.36
CA GLY A 36 16.42 -7.14 -16.08
C GLY A 36 17.54 -6.17 -15.74
N LEU A 37 17.92 -6.06 -14.46
CA LEU A 37 19.05 -5.24 -14.02
C LEU A 37 20.38 -5.71 -14.62
N SER A 38 20.55 -7.01 -14.86
CA SER A 38 21.79 -7.54 -15.47
C SER A 38 21.87 -7.35 -16.99
N SER A 39 20.72 -7.19 -17.67
CA SER A 39 20.65 -7.08 -19.13
C SER A 39 20.49 -5.62 -19.60
N ASP A 40 19.48 -4.92 -19.11
CA ASP A 40 19.24 -3.48 -19.37
C ASP A 40 18.77 -2.80 -18.07
N PRO A 41 19.72 -2.25 -17.28
CA PRO A 41 19.40 -1.55 -16.04
C PRO A 41 18.43 -0.38 -16.24
N ARG A 42 18.51 0.31 -17.38
CA ARG A 42 17.68 1.48 -17.65
C ARG A 42 16.23 1.06 -17.83
N ALA A 43 15.98 0.04 -18.65
CA ALA A 43 14.63 -0.50 -18.84
C ALA A 43 14.06 -1.04 -17.53
N ALA A 44 14.86 -1.75 -16.72
CA ALA A 44 14.44 -2.30 -15.44
C ALA A 44 13.99 -1.21 -14.46
N TRP A 45 14.77 -0.13 -14.28
CA TRP A 45 14.41 0.97 -13.38
C TRP A 45 13.20 1.79 -13.86
N LEU A 46 13.05 2.00 -15.16
CA LEU A 46 11.87 2.69 -15.71
C LEU A 46 10.59 1.86 -15.57
N ALA A 47 10.68 0.54 -15.83
CA ALA A 47 9.57 -0.39 -15.61
C ALA A 47 9.20 -0.45 -14.13
N TYR A 48 10.20 -0.51 -13.24
CA TYR A 48 10.02 -0.44 -11.80
C TYR A 48 9.27 0.82 -11.38
N GLN A 49 9.74 2.00 -11.80
CA GLN A 49 9.13 3.28 -11.42
C GLN A 49 7.69 3.38 -11.91
N SER A 50 7.41 2.93 -13.13
CA SER A 50 6.06 2.96 -13.72
C SER A 50 5.08 2.09 -12.93
N ASN A 51 5.49 0.87 -12.57
CA ASN A 51 4.70 -0.02 -11.74
C ASN A 51 4.52 0.53 -10.32
N PHE A 52 5.59 1.06 -9.73
CA PHE A 52 5.55 1.69 -8.42
C PHE A 52 4.51 2.80 -8.36
N VAL A 53 4.56 3.77 -9.28
CA VAL A 53 3.59 4.88 -9.33
C VAL A 53 2.16 4.37 -9.51
N PHE A 54 1.95 3.39 -10.39
CA PHE A 54 0.63 2.80 -10.62
C PHE A 54 0.04 2.18 -9.35
N PHE A 55 0.76 1.25 -8.70
CA PHE A 55 0.25 0.55 -7.52
C PHE A 55 0.20 1.45 -6.28
N ALA A 56 1.15 2.37 -6.11
CA ALA A 56 1.12 3.35 -5.02
C ALA A 56 -0.12 4.26 -5.14
N THR A 57 -0.39 4.78 -6.33
CA THR A 57 -1.59 5.63 -6.58
C THR A 57 -2.87 4.84 -6.36
N LEU A 58 -2.94 3.60 -6.87
CA LEU A 58 -4.11 2.73 -6.70
C LEU A 58 -4.39 2.44 -5.21
N SER A 59 -3.35 2.18 -4.43
CA SER A 59 -3.48 1.93 -2.99
C SER A 59 -3.98 3.15 -2.22
N GLN A 60 -3.49 4.35 -2.56
CA GLN A 60 -3.95 5.61 -1.96
C GLN A 60 -5.39 5.94 -2.37
N ALA A 61 -5.78 5.68 -3.62
CA ALA A 61 -7.16 5.83 -4.07
C ALA A 61 -8.14 4.97 -3.24
N GLY A 62 -7.72 3.77 -2.80
CA GLY A 62 -8.49 2.94 -1.88
C GLY A 62 -8.77 3.62 -0.54
N VAL A 63 -7.76 4.28 0.05
CA VAL A 63 -7.91 5.04 1.30
C VAL A 63 -8.88 6.21 1.12
N VAL A 64 -8.71 6.98 0.04
CA VAL A 64 -9.54 8.15 -0.26
C VAL A 64 -11.00 7.73 -0.50
N LEU A 65 -11.23 6.68 -1.29
CA LEU A 65 -12.56 6.14 -1.54
C LEU A 65 -13.22 5.64 -0.25
N GLY A 66 -12.50 4.84 0.55
CA GLY A 66 -13.01 4.37 1.84
C GLY A 66 -13.39 5.51 2.77
N SER A 67 -12.56 6.55 2.85
CA SER A 67 -12.82 7.74 3.66
C SER A 67 -14.01 8.55 3.14
N ALA A 68 -14.13 8.75 1.82
CA ALA A 68 -15.23 9.48 1.22
C ALA A 68 -16.60 8.80 1.48
N LEU A 69 -16.65 7.47 1.40
CA LEU A 69 -17.86 6.69 1.71
C LEU A 69 -18.30 6.86 3.17
N ILE A 70 -17.36 7.01 4.10
CA ILE A 70 -17.64 7.30 5.51
C ILE A 70 -18.15 8.73 5.69
N ILE A 71 -17.47 9.71 5.08
CA ILE A 71 -17.81 11.14 5.20
C ILE A 71 -19.24 11.41 4.71
N VAL A 72 -19.63 10.79 3.60
CA VAL A 72 -20.99 10.94 3.03
C VAL A 72 -22.04 10.10 3.78
N GLY A 73 -21.62 9.22 4.70
CA GLY A 73 -22.54 8.35 5.45
C GLY A 73 -23.20 7.28 4.58
N ALA A 74 -22.50 6.78 3.56
CA ALA A 74 -23.04 5.82 2.60
C ALA A 74 -23.36 4.47 3.29
N ARG A 75 -24.65 4.10 3.34
CA ARG A 75 -25.11 2.85 3.98
C ARG A 75 -25.02 1.62 3.08
N TRP A 76 -25.03 1.81 1.75
CA TRP A 76 -24.95 0.74 0.75
C TRP A 76 -23.52 0.21 0.56
N ALA A 77 -22.52 0.97 1.01
CA ALA A 77 -21.13 0.79 0.65
C ALA A 77 -20.41 -0.33 1.41
N GLY A 78 -21.10 -1.09 2.26
CA GLY A 78 -20.49 -2.09 3.15
C GLY A 78 -19.43 -2.98 2.47
N PRO A 79 -19.77 -3.75 1.42
CA PRO A 79 -18.80 -4.59 0.71
C PRO A 79 -17.73 -3.78 -0.04
N VAL A 80 -18.12 -2.67 -0.67
CA VAL A 80 -17.23 -1.83 -1.49
C VAL A 80 -16.15 -1.18 -0.64
N ARG A 81 -16.49 -0.75 0.58
CA ARG A 81 -15.55 -0.17 1.53
C ARG A 81 -14.45 -1.16 1.90
N HIS A 82 -14.77 -2.44 2.11
CA HIS A 82 -13.76 -3.44 2.45
C HIS A 82 -12.81 -3.75 1.30
N VAL A 83 -13.29 -3.69 0.05
CA VAL A 83 -12.42 -3.79 -1.13
C VAL A 83 -11.45 -2.60 -1.19
N ALA A 84 -11.95 -1.38 -0.94
CA ALA A 84 -11.12 -0.19 -0.90
C ALA A 84 -10.08 -0.22 0.24
N GLU A 85 -10.46 -0.73 1.42
CA GLU A 85 -9.57 -0.95 2.56
C GLU A 85 -8.53 -2.05 2.31
N ALA A 86 -8.90 -3.10 1.56
CA ALA A 86 -7.95 -4.14 1.15
C ALA A 86 -6.88 -3.60 0.19
N LEU A 87 -7.26 -2.72 -0.74
CA LEU A 87 -6.31 -2.02 -1.61
C LEU A 87 -5.37 -1.11 -0.80
N ALA A 88 -5.90 -0.42 0.21
CA ALA A 88 -5.11 0.42 1.09
C ALA A 88 -4.04 -0.34 1.90
N ALA A 89 -4.16 -1.66 2.07
CA ALA A 89 -3.13 -2.47 2.71
C ALA A 89 -1.80 -2.50 1.92
N TRP A 90 -1.79 -2.07 0.65
CA TRP A 90 -0.59 -1.96 -0.18
C TRP A 90 0.23 -0.68 0.07
N VAL A 91 -0.32 0.31 0.78
CA VAL A 91 0.37 1.57 1.10
C VAL A 91 1.73 1.36 1.80
N PRO A 92 1.85 0.58 2.90
CA PRO A 92 3.15 0.34 3.54
C PRO A 92 4.15 -0.37 2.64
N ILE A 93 3.70 -1.24 1.73
CA ILE A 93 4.56 -1.89 0.74
C ILE A 93 5.10 -0.85 -0.25
N SER A 94 4.26 0.11 -0.65
CA SER A 94 4.68 1.23 -1.50
C SER A 94 5.76 2.08 -0.84
N LEU A 95 5.71 2.31 0.48
CA LEU A 95 6.80 3.01 1.19
C LEU A 95 8.13 2.25 1.09
N VAL A 96 8.11 0.92 1.28
CA VAL A 96 9.33 0.09 1.14
C VAL A 96 9.86 0.14 -0.29
N LEU A 97 8.97 0.09 -1.29
CA LEU A 97 9.35 0.24 -2.69
C LEU A 97 9.94 1.65 -2.95
N ALA A 98 9.36 2.72 -2.41
CA ALA A 98 9.92 4.06 -2.57
C ALA A 98 11.39 4.16 -2.08
N VAL A 99 11.73 3.46 -0.99
CA VAL A 99 13.11 3.35 -0.49
C VAL A 99 14.00 2.58 -1.48
N ILE A 100 13.52 1.46 -2.04
CA ILE A 100 14.26 0.69 -3.06
C ILE A 100 14.48 1.53 -4.33
N GLY A 101 13.51 2.37 -4.71
CA GLY A 101 13.64 3.31 -5.83
C GLY A 101 14.80 4.30 -5.68
N TYR A 102 15.33 4.50 -4.47
CA TYR A 102 16.55 5.28 -4.25
C TYR A 102 17.75 4.76 -5.04
N PHE A 103 17.89 3.45 -5.20
CA PHE A 103 19.03 2.88 -5.93
C PHE A 103 18.97 3.12 -7.44
N GLY A 104 17.81 3.46 -7.99
CA GLY A 104 17.58 3.74 -9.41
C GLY A 104 17.59 5.23 -9.77
N HIS A 105 17.98 6.12 -8.86
CA HIS A 105 17.80 7.57 -9.01
C HIS A 105 18.42 8.16 -10.29
N GLU A 106 19.59 7.67 -10.70
CA GLU A 106 20.29 8.15 -11.91
C GLU A 106 19.46 7.94 -13.18
N VAL A 107 18.69 6.86 -13.23
CA VAL A 107 17.81 6.55 -14.37
C VAL A 107 16.48 7.28 -14.23
N ILE A 108 15.89 7.28 -13.04
CA ILE A 108 14.54 7.82 -12.79
C ILE A 108 14.53 9.34 -12.93
N PHE A 109 15.59 10.02 -12.49
CA PHE A 109 15.72 11.48 -12.49
C PHE A 109 16.73 12.00 -13.51
N ALA A 110 17.00 11.22 -14.56
CA ALA A 110 17.97 11.54 -15.61
C ALA A 110 17.79 12.95 -16.24
N ASN A 111 16.58 13.52 -16.17
CA ASN A 111 16.25 14.82 -16.72
C ASN A 111 16.74 16.03 -15.90
N TRP A 112 17.09 15.87 -14.62
CA TRP A 112 17.57 16.98 -13.79
C TRP A 112 18.72 16.62 -12.83
N ILE A 113 19.08 15.34 -12.71
CA ILE A 113 20.05 14.88 -11.71
C ILE A 113 21.47 15.42 -11.92
N HIS A 114 21.87 15.67 -13.17
CA HIS A 114 23.16 16.27 -13.53
C HIS A 114 23.08 17.78 -13.81
N GLY A 115 21.94 18.40 -13.55
CA GLY A 115 21.73 19.82 -13.83
C GLY A 115 20.27 20.20 -13.67
N ALA A 116 19.91 20.74 -12.51
CA ALA A 116 18.57 21.23 -12.29
C ALA A 116 18.30 22.44 -13.20
N PRO A 117 17.07 22.58 -13.75
CA PRO A 117 16.68 23.77 -14.49
C PRO A 117 16.89 25.05 -13.65
N PRO A 118 17.36 26.15 -14.27
CA PRO A 118 17.61 27.41 -13.56
C PRO A 118 16.40 27.85 -12.71
N GLY A 119 16.67 28.25 -11.47
CA GLY A 119 15.65 28.67 -10.51
C GLY A 119 14.91 27.53 -9.79
N LYS A 120 15.17 26.26 -10.15
CA LYS A 120 14.63 25.07 -9.45
C LYS A 120 15.68 24.30 -8.65
N GLU A 121 16.94 24.73 -8.63
CA GLU A 121 18.06 24.05 -7.96
C GLU A 121 17.80 23.78 -6.46
N ALA A 122 17.21 24.75 -5.77
CA ALA A 122 16.83 24.61 -4.36
C ALA A 122 15.70 23.59 -4.13
N TRP A 123 14.93 23.26 -5.17
CA TRP A 123 13.83 22.28 -5.13
C TRP A 123 14.25 20.91 -5.68
N LEU A 124 14.94 20.88 -6.81
CA LEU A 124 15.39 19.69 -7.53
C LEU A 124 16.82 19.35 -7.14
N ASN A 125 16.99 18.94 -5.88
CA ASN A 125 18.20 18.29 -5.40
C ASN A 125 17.84 16.97 -4.73
N LEU A 126 18.73 15.98 -4.88
CA LEU A 126 18.48 14.61 -4.48
C LEU A 126 18.05 14.47 -3.02
N PRO A 127 18.76 15.07 -2.03
CA PRO A 127 18.41 14.91 -0.63
C PRO A 127 17.02 15.45 -0.32
N ARG A 128 16.68 16.63 -0.84
CA ARG A 128 15.38 17.26 -0.60
C ARG A 128 14.23 16.47 -1.23
N VAL A 129 14.36 16.08 -2.50
CA VAL A 129 13.30 15.37 -3.22
C VAL A 129 13.00 14.05 -2.50
N TYR A 130 14.03 13.25 -2.22
CA TYR A 130 13.82 11.98 -1.50
C TYR A 130 13.34 12.17 -0.06
N ALA A 131 13.84 13.17 0.67
CA ALA A 131 13.35 13.45 2.03
C ALA A 131 11.87 13.85 2.02
N THR A 132 11.44 14.64 1.02
CA THR A 132 10.04 15.05 0.89
C THR A 132 9.17 13.87 0.46
N ASP A 133 9.59 13.11 -0.56
CA ASP A 133 8.83 11.97 -1.09
C ASP A 133 8.66 10.87 -0.02
N LEU A 134 9.75 10.47 0.64
CA LEU A 134 9.70 9.48 1.72
C LEU A 134 8.99 10.03 2.96
N GLY A 135 9.13 11.32 3.26
CA GLY A 135 8.43 11.97 4.37
C GLY A 135 6.91 11.98 4.16
N VAL A 136 6.45 12.38 2.96
CA VAL A 136 5.04 12.38 2.59
C VAL A 136 4.50 10.96 2.54
N MET A 137 5.19 10.02 1.90
CA MET A 137 4.76 8.61 1.86
C MET A 137 4.75 7.97 3.24
N GLY A 138 5.71 8.31 4.11
CA GLY A 138 5.75 7.86 5.50
C GLY A 138 4.55 8.36 6.28
N LEU A 139 4.22 9.64 6.16
CA LEU A 139 3.01 10.22 6.77
C LEU A 139 1.75 9.55 6.24
N MET A 140 1.62 9.40 4.92
CA MET A 140 0.47 8.71 4.31
C MET A 140 0.35 7.27 4.84
N THR A 141 1.47 6.55 4.97
CA THR A 141 1.48 5.18 5.52
C THR A 141 0.98 5.14 6.95
N VAL A 142 1.45 6.04 7.82
CA VAL A 142 0.97 6.12 9.21
C VAL A 142 -0.53 6.40 9.25
N LEU A 143 -1.00 7.38 8.47
CA LEU A 143 -2.43 7.72 8.41
C LEU A 143 -3.27 6.54 7.90
N THR A 144 -2.81 5.84 6.86
CA THR A 144 -3.49 4.64 6.35
C THR A 144 -3.56 3.54 7.40
N LEU A 145 -2.47 3.26 8.12
CA LEU A 145 -2.47 2.22 9.16
C LEU A 145 -3.38 2.59 10.33
N VAL A 146 -3.41 3.86 10.74
CA VAL A 146 -4.34 4.36 11.76
C VAL A 146 -5.79 4.20 11.29
N TYR A 147 -6.07 4.59 10.04
CA TYR A 147 -7.38 4.44 9.41
C TYR A 147 -7.84 2.97 9.37
N LEU A 148 -7.01 2.07 8.85
CA LEU A 148 -7.33 0.64 8.77
C LEU A 148 -7.54 0.05 10.17
N LYS A 149 -6.66 0.36 11.13
CA LYS A 149 -6.82 -0.07 12.52
C LYS A 149 -8.15 0.40 13.11
N ALA A 150 -8.51 1.67 12.91
CA ALA A 150 -9.77 2.22 13.39
C ALA A 150 -10.99 1.55 12.72
N SER A 151 -10.89 1.27 11.42
CA SER A 151 -11.96 0.64 10.64
C SER A 151 -12.24 -0.80 11.08
N PHE A 152 -11.18 -1.61 11.28
CA PHE A 152 -11.33 -3.04 11.62
C PHE A 152 -11.49 -3.31 13.13
N ARG A 153 -11.15 -2.36 14.02
CA ARG A 153 -11.23 -2.54 15.48
C ARG A 153 -12.61 -3.00 15.98
N PRO A 154 -13.75 -2.46 15.52
CA PRO A 154 -15.07 -2.94 15.94
C PRO A 154 -15.32 -4.39 15.54
N ALA A 155 -14.98 -4.76 14.30
CA ALA A 155 -15.15 -6.11 13.76
C ALA A 155 -14.36 -7.16 14.54
N LEU A 156 -13.11 -6.81 14.88
CA LEU A 156 -12.21 -7.66 15.65
C LEU A 156 -12.66 -7.80 17.11
N ARG A 157 -13.14 -6.70 17.72
CA ARG A 157 -13.69 -6.74 19.08
C ARG A 157 -14.90 -7.66 19.18
N GLU A 158 -15.84 -7.53 18.25
CA GLU A 158 -17.02 -8.40 18.21
C GLU A 158 -16.63 -9.86 17.97
N ALA A 159 -15.63 -10.12 17.11
CA ALA A 159 -15.10 -11.47 16.90
C ALA A 159 -14.47 -12.06 18.16
N ALA A 160 -13.78 -11.25 18.98
CA ALA A 160 -13.19 -11.68 20.24
C ALA A 160 -14.25 -11.94 21.33
N GLU A 161 -15.27 -11.09 21.43
CA GLU A 161 -16.37 -11.25 22.40
C GLU A 161 -17.28 -12.44 22.08
N SER A 162 -17.42 -12.76 20.79
CA SER A 162 -18.25 -13.88 20.28
C SER A 162 -17.45 -15.14 19.94
N ALA A 163 -16.12 -15.12 20.09
CA ALA A 163 -15.35 -16.33 20.15
C ALA A 163 -15.86 -17.14 21.35
N PRO A 164 -16.09 -18.45 21.22
CA PRO A 164 -16.27 -19.27 22.41
C PRO A 164 -15.03 -19.01 23.26
N ARG A 165 -15.19 -18.28 24.39
CA ARG A 165 -14.15 -18.18 25.42
C ARG A 165 -13.62 -19.59 25.55
N ALA A 166 -12.30 -19.78 25.47
CA ALA A 166 -11.68 -21.06 25.81
C ALA A 166 -12.27 -21.48 27.16
N ARG A 167 -13.31 -22.31 27.14
CA ARG A 167 -13.96 -22.87 28.31
C ARG A 167 -13.04 -24.03 28.66
N GLY A 168 -12.01 -23.73 29.44
CA GLY A 168 -11.05 -24.71 29.94
C GLY A 168 -9.69 -24.66 29.25
N LEU A 169 -8.93 -23.59 29.50
CA LEU A 169 -7.55 -23.76 29.97
C LEU A 169 -7.51 -23.24 31.41
#